data_AF-A0A9P8GFE4-F1
#
_entry.id   AF-A0A9P8GFE4-F1
#
_cell.length_a   1.000
_cell.length_b   1.000
_cell.length_c   1.000
_cell.angle_alpha   90.00
_cell.angle_beta   90.00
_cell.angle_gamma   90.00
#
_symmetry.space_group_name_H-M   'P 1'
#
loop_
_entity.id
_entity.type
_entity.pdbx_description
1 polymer ?
#
loop_
_entity_poly.entity_id
_entity_poly.type
_entity_poly.pdbx_seq_one_letter_code
_entity_poly.pdbx_strand_id
1 'polypeptide(L)'
;MVRTGEDDRSGLPQEDTWLGGVHIGEGTFGQVHCWLKVDQNQNIVDRMVIKDLHCSDDIEEPPAYRGIYEELVRKGMDFGINPDRPGRATVDERFLREAYLQGLLTNNNNPFSATTVPLRGFKRGHLPDKIVPKKDGSRRIRTHWRIYMDFLHAGDLKTLIERHSVADSNGRQTPIPEPYIWCVFTCIAEALLRLESDVQARPNARQEQDEVIALVDMKPANILLEDRRGDQYPVYPKPLLSDLGASHILYKEDPLQEQHVKGSYFHGASPGFFAPEMRCDTRWGWLQEIKKPLYSWTNIWQAGRTIECMMRLKTKLDHEKSSLICDAESCVKDEPPMIEGSPNIRYSEDLIDLVWRCQRLDPEQRPTPAELLGLIRSRASKHNRGMDEWGNATWIQNREGAPRPKTYTVVVTSSASTNVDFLDGYPPDWAERYRQLDVRLPTRCDLAFYGYRDPARLNTRARIPPRKPEDPLAGVKF
;
A
#
# COMPACT_ATOMS: atom_id res chain seq x y z
N MET A 1 -5.69 -10.17 -33.98
CA MET A 1 -6.43 -8.93 -34.30
C MET A 1 -7.55 -8.81 -33.28
N VAL A 2 -7.41 -7.94 -32.28
CA VAL A 2 -8.48 -7.66 -31.32
C VAL A 2 -9.41 -6.65 -32.01
N ARG A 3 -10.64 -7.07 -32.31
CA ARG A 3 -11.67 -6.17 -32.85
C ARG A 3 -12.07 -5.19 -31.75
N THR A 4 -12.12 -3.92 -32.10
CA THR A 4 -12.57 -2.82 -31.25
C THR A 4 -14.01 -3.06 -30.78
N GLY A 5 -14.27 -2.98 -29.47
CA GLY A 5 -15.60 -2.67 -28.93
C GLY A 5 -16.49 -3.81 -28.42
N GLU A 6 -16.09 -5.09 -28.42
CA GLU A 6 -16.99 -6.17 -27.94
C GLU A 6 -16.88 -6.50 -26.43
N ASP A 7 -15.95 -5.89 -25.67
CA ASP A 7 -15.63 -6.36 -24.30
C ASP A 7 -15.33 -5.27 -23.24
N ASP A 8 -15.69 -4.00 -23.47
CA ASP A 8 -15.53 -2.95 -22.45
C ASP A 8 -16.52 -3.14 -21.29
N ARG A 9 -16.11 -3.94 -20.30
CA ARG A 9 -16.84 -4.20 -19.06
C ARG A 9 -16.27 -3.40 -17.90
N SER A 10 -15.49 -2.35 -18.16
CA SER A 10 -14.99 -1.44 -17.12
C SER A 10 -16.17 -0.80 -16.37
N GLY A 11 -17.29 -0.57 -17.08
CA GLY A 11 -18.46 0.11 -16.56
C GLY A 11 -18.31 1.64 -16.55
N LEU A 12 -17.34 2.18 -17.30
CA LEU A 12 -17.14 3.60 -17.53
C LEU A 12 -17.88 4.07 -18.81
N PRO A 13 -18.04 5.39 -19.05
CA PRO A 13 -18.72 5.91 -20.24
C PRO A 13 -18.13 5.37 -21.55
N GLN A 14 -19.00 5.06 -22.53
CA GLN A 14 -18.64 4.40 -23.80
C GLN A 14 -17.74 5.21 -24.75
N GLU A 15 -17.50 6.50 -24.46
CA GLU A 15 -16.64 7.34 -25.30
C GLU A 15 -15.16 6.92 -25.21
N ASP A 16 -14.79 6.20 -24.14
CA ASP A 16 -13.47 5.64 -23.95
C ASP A 16 -13.44 4.16 -24.33
N THR A 17 -12.36 3.71 -24.99
CA THR A 17 -12.12 2.27 -25.20
C THR A 17 -11.20 1.74 -24.10
N TRP A 18 -11.76 1.01 -23.14
CA TRP A 18 -11.00 0.29 -22.13
C TRP A 18 -10.82 -1.19 -22.51
N LEU A 19 -9.56 -1.60 -22.53
CA LEU A 19 -9.09 -2.95 -22.79
C LEU A 19 -8.61 -3.58 -21.47
N GLY A 20 -9.14 -4.73 -21.06
CA GLY A 20 -8.70 -5.28 -19.78
C GLY A 20 -9.46 -6.48 -19.26
N GLY A 21 -9.50 -6.57 -17.93
CA GLY A 21 -9.96 -7.75 -17.19
C GLY A 21 -8.84 -8.74 -16.87
N VAL A 22 -7.58 -8.31 -16.92
CA VAL A 22 -6.46 -9.18 -16.54
C VAL A 22 -6.39 -9.23 -15.03
N HIS A 23 -6.65 -10.40 -14.45
CA HIS A 23 -6.52 -10.64 -13.01
C HIS A 23 -5.09 -10.39 -12.55
N ILE A 24 -4.91 -9.49 -11.57
CA ILE A 24 -3.60 -9.13 -11.00
C ILE A 24 -3.51 -9.43 -9.50
N GLY A 25 -4.63 -9.71 -8.83
CA GLY A 25 -4.61 -10.05 -7.42
C GLY A 25 -6.00 -10.35 -6.88
N GLU A 26 -6.03 -11.00 -5.72
CA GLU A 26 -7.22 -11.29 -4.94
C GLU A 26 -6.99 -10.84 -3.51
N GLY A 27 -7.99 -10.20 -2.92
CA GLY A 27 -8.02 -9.85 -1.49
C GLY A 27 -9.17 -10.55 -0.78
N THR A 28 -9.23 -10.44 0.54
CA THR A 28 -10.26 -11.07 1.39
C THR A 28 -11.70 -10.80 0.92
N PHE A 29 -11.94 -9.65 0.28
CA PHE A 29 -13.27 -9.18 -0.06
C PHE A 29 -13.58 -9.14 -1.56
N GLY A 30 -12.60 -9.35 -2.44
CA GLY A 30 -12.80 -9.15 -3.88
C GLY A 30 -11.59 -9.46 -4.76
N GLN A 31 -11.81 -9.32 -6.07
CA GLN A 31 -10.83 -9.57 -7.12
C GLN A 31 -10.39 -8.26 -7.76
N VAL A 32 -9.13 -8.23 -8.20
CA VAL A 32 -8.48 -7.03 -8.70
C VAL A 32 -8.02 -7.26 -10.13
N HIS A 33 -8.47 -6.39 -11.04
CA HIS A 33 -8.20 -6.49 -12.47
C HIS A 33 -7.52 -5.22 -12.99
N CYS A 34 -6.55 -5.39 -13.89
CA CYS A 34 -5.91 -4.31 -14.64
C CYS A 34 -6.72 -3.96 -15.90
N TRP A 35 -6.85 -2.67 -16.17
CA TRP A 35 -7.55 -2.10 -17.34
C TRP A 35 -6.70 -1.01 -17.99
N LEU A 36 -6.68 -0.99 -19.31
CA LEU A 36 -5.88 -0.10 -20.15
C LEU A 36 -6.79 0.69 -21.08
N LYS A 37 -6.76 2.02 -20.99
CA LYS A 37 -7.41 2.88 -21.97
C LYS A 37 -6.52 2.98 -23.19
N VAL A 38 -7.10 2.90 -24.38
CA VAL A 38 -6.35 3.03 -25.63
C VAL A 38 -6.87 4.13 -26.55
N ASP A 39 -5.95 4.70 -27.33
CA ASP A 39 -6.28 5.58 -28.45
C ASP A 39 -6.76 4.80 -29.69
N GLN A 40 -7.09 5.52 -30.76
CA GLN A 40 -7.50 4.95 -32.06
C GLN A 40 -6.44 4.04 -32.70
N ASN A 41 -5.18 4.18 -32.31
CA ASN A 41 -4.04 3.39 -32.79
C ASN A 41 -3.72 2.19 -31.88
N GLN A 42 -4.54 1.93 -30.85
CA GLN A 42 -4.32 0.94 -29.80
C GLN A 42 -3.09 1.21 -28.92
N ASN A 43 -2.64 2.46 -28.82
CA ASN A 43 -1.63 2.84 -27.83
C ASN A 43 -2.28 3.09 -26.48
N ILE A 44 -1.63 2.66 -25.41
CA ILE A 44 -2.10 2.86 -24.03
C ILE A 44 -1.98 4.34 -23.68
N VAL A 45 -3.10 4.97 -23.34
CA VAL A 45 -3.16 6.39 -22.92
C VAL A 45 -3.49 6.57 -21.44
N ASP A 46 -4.08 5.55 -20.81
CA ASP A 46 -4.32 5.50 -19.37
C ASP A 46 -4.39 4.04 -18.91
N ARG A 47 -4.26 3.83 -17.61
CA ARG A 47 -4.28 2.52 -16.97
C ARG A 47 -4.83 2.64 -15.56
N MET A 48 -5.61 1.66 -15.16
CA MET A 48 -6.21 1.64 -13.83
C MET A 48 -6.40 0.21 -13.33
N VAL A 49 -6.75 0.14 -12.05
CA VAL A 49 -7.18 -1.08 -11.38
C VAL A 49 -8.65 -0.96 -11.04
N ILE A 50 -9.40 -2.04 -11.29
CA ILE A 50 -10.78 -2.19 -10.82
C ILE A 50 -10.82 -3.33 -9.81
N LYS A 51 -11.26 -3.03 -8.60
CA LYS A 51 -11.55 -4.01 -7.55
C LYS A 51 -13.06 -4.28 -7.54
N ASP A 52 -13.45 -5.49 -7.91
CA ASP A 52 -14.83 -5.99 -7.81
C ASP A 52 -14.99 -6.73 -6.48
N LEU A 53 -15.96 -6.33 -5.66
CA LEU A 53 -16.18 -6.90 -4.34
C LEU A 53 -17.66 -7.06 -3.98
N HIS A 54 -17.97 -8.14 -3.26
CA HIS A 54 -19.28 -8.32 -2.61
C HIS A 54 -19.17 -7.92 -1.15
N CYS A 55 -19.51 -6.67 -0.83
CA CYS A 55 -19.40 -6.15 0.52
C CYS A 55 -20.60 -6.54 1.39
N SER A 56 -20.36 -6.86 2.66
CA SER A 56 -21.42 -7.19 3.62
C SER A 56 -21.78 -6.04 4.56
N ASP A 57 -21.11 -4.90 4.39
CA ASP A 57 -21.42 -3.68 5.11
C ASP A 57 -22.83 -3.21 4.74
N ASP A 58 -23.44 -2.47 5.67
CA ASP A 58 -24.62 -1.71 5.35
C ASP A 58 -24.33 -0.73 4.20
N ILE A 59 -25.35 -0.45 3.41
CA ILE A 59 -25.30 0.52 2.32
C ILE A 59 -25.81 1.89 2.80
N GLU A 60 -26.41 1.94 3.99
CA GLU A 60 -26.74 3.16 4.71
C GLU A 60 -25.47 3.78 5.32
N GLU A 61 -25.28 5.08 5.10
CA GLU A 61 -24.13 5.83 5.62
C GLU A 61 -24.22 6.03 7.14
N PRO A 62 -23.28 5.46 7.92
CA PRO A 62 -23.30 5.60 9.36
C PRO A 62 -22.85 7.01 9.81
N PRO A 63 -23.26 7.48 11.00
CA PRO A 63 -22.95 8.82 11.50
C PRO A 63 -21.48 9.20 11.46
N ALA A 64 -20.57 8.27 11.77
CA ALA A 64 -19.11 8.51 11.78
C ALA A 64 -18.53 8.87 10.40
N TYR A 65 -19.26 8.59 9.31
CA TYR A 65 -18.81 8.80 7.93
C TYR A 65 -19.55 9.93 7.22
N ARG A 66 -20.44 10.63 7.94
CA ARG A 66 -21.27 11.72 7.38
C ARG A 66 -20.41 12.83 6.79
N GLY A 67 -20.77 13.30 5.60
CA GLY A 67 -20.05 14.39 4.91
C GLY A 67 -18.89 13.94 4.02
N ILE A 68 -18.42 12.70 4.19
CA ILE A 68 -17.38 12.13 3.31
C ILE A 68 -17.94 11.96 1.89
N TYR A 69 -19.18 11.49 1.73
CA TYR A 69 -19.78 11.30 0.41
C TYR A 69 -19.81 12.57 -0.41
N GLU A 70 -20.24 13.68 0.18
CA GLU A 70 -20.30 14.97 -0.48
C GLU A 70 -18.90 15.42 -0.95
N GLU A 71 -17.85 15.13 -0.17
CA GLU A 71 -16.46 15.32 -0.58
C GLU A 71 -16.06 14.38 -1.74
N LEU A 72 -16.49 13.12 -1.74
CA LEU A 72 -16.24 12.20 -2.87
C LEU A 72 -16.90 12.71 -4.16
N VAL A 73 -18.15 13.17 -4.08
CA VAL A 73 -18.88 13.76 -5.21
C VAL A 73 -18.16 15.02 -5.71
N ARG A 74 -17.74 15.91 -4.79
CA ARG A 74 -16.96 17.12 -5.12
C ARG A 74 -15.64 16.78 -5.83
N LYS A 75 -15.01 15.66 -5.46
CA LYS A 75 -13.80 15.13 -6.10
C LYS A 75 -14.07 14.35 -7.40
N GLY A 76 -15.33 14.20 -7.81
CA GLY A 76 -15.72 13.47 -9.02
C GLY A 76 -15.65 11.95 -8.90
N MET A 77 -15.68 11.40 -7.68
CA MET A 77 -15.46 9.97 -7.41
C MET A 77 -16.74 9.13 -7.40
N ASP A 78 -17.92 9.73 -7.54
CA ASP A 78 -19.17 8.99 -7.76
C ASP A 78 -19.31 8.64 -9.25
N PHE A 79 -19.03 7.37 -9.59
CA PHE A 79 -19.13 6.86 -10.97
C PHE A 79 -20.52 6.27 -11.28
N GLY A 80 -21.55 6.73 -10.57
CA GLY A 80 -22.92 6.24 -10.71
C GLY A 80 -23.24 5.17 -9.68
N ILE A 81 -23.09 5.50 -8.39
CA ILE A 81 -23.70 4.73 -7.29
C ILE A 81 -25.19 4.55 -7.56
N ASN A 82 -25.86 5.66 -7.89
CA ASN A 82 -27.19 5.64 -8.46
C ASN A 82 -27.13 6.20 -9.89
N PRO A 83 -27.38 5.38 -10.93
CA PRO A 83 -27.27 5.81 -12.32
C PRO A 83 -28.35 6.80 -12.74
N ASP A 84 -29.51 6.80 -12.09
CA ASP A 84 -30.62 7.73 -12.39
C ASP A 84 -30.36 9.13 -11.82
N ARG A 85 -29.52 9.22 -10.79
CA ARG A 85 -29.16 10.46 -10.09
C ARG A 85 -27.66 10.52 -9.75
N PRO A 86 -26.77 10.61 -10.76
CA PRO A 86 -25.33 10.64 -10.53
C PRO A 86 -24.91 11.78 -9.59
N GLY A 87 -24.06 11.47 -8.61
CA GLY A 87 -23.60 12.43 -7.61
C GLY A 87 -24.67 12.86 -6.59
N ARG A 88 -25.82 12.19 -6.58
CA ARG A 88 -26.97 12.51 -5.71
C ARG A 88 -27.56 11.26 -5.05
N ALA A 89 -26.73 10.24 -4.81
CA ALA A 89 -27.16 9.04 -4.11
C ALA A 89 -27.60 9.39 -2.68
N THR A 90 -28.67 8.74 -2.23
CA THR A 90 -29.26 8.98 -0.91
C THR A 90 -28.51 8.23 0.19
N VAL A 91 -28.69 8.65 1.44
CA VAL A 91 -27.97 8.11 2.62
C VAL A 91 -28.11 6.60 2.74
N ASP A 92 -29.24 6.03 2.32
CA ASP A 92 -29.60 4.60 2.39
C ASP A 92 -29.03 3.72 1.26
N GLU A 93 -28.31 4.29 0.29
CA GLU A 93 -27.81 3.51 -0.87
C GLU A 93 -26.34 3.74 -1.22
N ARG A 94 -25.64 4.62 -0.50
CA ARG A 94 -24.37 5.20 -0.97
C ARG A 94 -23.11 4.73 -0.27
N PHE A 95 -23.25 4.00 0.83
CA PHE A 95 -22.11 3.70 1.69
C PHE A 95 -21.30 2.50 1.20
N LEU A 96 -20.01 2.74 0.99
CA LEU A 96 -18.98 1.72 0.85
C LEU A 96 -17.75 2.17 1.63
N ARG A 97 -17.54 1.58 2.82
CA ARG A 97 -16.50 1.99 3.77
C ARG A 97 -15.12 2.16 3.13
N GLU A 98 -14.67 1.17 2.35
CA GLU A 98 -13.36 1.21 1.69
C GLU A 98 -13.22 2.43 0.77
N ALA A 99 -14.23 2.70 -0.08
CA ALA A 99 -14.18 3.85 -0.98
C ALA A 99 -14.25 5.20 -0.24
N TYR A 100 -14.99 5.26 0.87
CA TYR A 100 -15.05 6.44 1.72
C TYR A 100 -13.69 6.79 2.32
N LEU A 101 -13.04 5.81 2.94
CA LEU A 101 -11.71 6.01 3.53
C LEU A 101 -10.66 6.30 2.46
N GLN A 102 -10.66 5.54 1.35
CA GLN A 102 -9.71 5.75 0.26
C GLN A 102 -9.87 7.13 -0.39
N GLY A 103 -11.11 7.54 -0.65
CA GLY A 103 -11.42 8.81 -1.28
C GLY A 103 -11.21 10.01 -0.37
N LEU A 104 -11.38 9.86 0.95
CA LEU A 104 -11.01 10.88 1.93
C LEU A 104 -9.51 11.20 1.83
N LEU A 105 -8.67 10.16 1.80
CA LEU A 105 -7.21 10.25 1.76
C LEU A 105 -6.64 10.60 0.38
N THR A 106 -7.46 10.53 -0.66
CA THR A 106 -7.04 10.86 -2.03
C THR A 106 -7.05 12.37 -2.25
N ASN A 107 -5.90 12.92 -2.66
CA ASN A 107 -5.73 14.33 -3.01
C ASN A 107 -5.46 14.52 -4.51
N ASN A 108 -6.50 14.90 -5.26
CA ASN A 108 -6.42 15.10 -6.71
C ASN A 108 -5.58 16.32 -7.12
N ASN A 109 -5.35 17.27 -6.21
CA ASN A 109 -4.63 18.51 -6.52
C ASN A 109 -3.11 18.32 -6.53
N ASN A 110 -2.58 17.33 -5.80
CA ASN A 110 -1.16 17.03 -5.76
C ASN A 110 -0.92 15.52 -5.66
N PRO A 111 -0.92 14.81 -6.80
CA PRO A 111 -0.70 13.36 -6.84
C PRO A 111 0.64 12.92 -6.23
N PHE A 112 1.68 13.76 -6.30
CA PHE A 112 3.00 13.46 -5.74
C PHE A 112 2.98 13.40 -4.20
N SER A 113 1.98 14.00 -3.57
CA SER A 113 1.76 13.95 -2.12
C SER A 113 0.97 12.73 -1.64
N ALA A 114 0.60 11.82 -2.55
CA ALA A 114 -0.15 10.63 -2.18
C ALA A 114 0.62 9.78 -1.17
N THR A 115 -0.08 9.35 -0.12
CA THR A 115 0.42 8.41 0.90
C THR A 115 -0.35 7.09 0.89
N THR A 116 -1.47 7.05 0.16
CA THR A 116 -2.28 5.88 -0.11
C THR A 116 -2.54 5.78 -1.62
N VAL A 117 -2.93 4.60 -2.11
CA VAL A 117 -3.27 4.41 -3.53
C VAL A 117 -4.43 5.33 -3.93
N PRO A 118 -4.27 6.23 -4.91
CA PRO A 118 -5.35 7.15 -5.29
C PRO A 118 -6.63 6.44 -5.74
N LEU A 119 -7.76 6.83 -5.16
CA LEU A 119 -9.09 6.48 -5.64
C LEU A 119 -9.44 7.35 -6.85
N ARG A 120 -9.87 6.72 -7.94
CA ARG A 120 -10.44 7.41 -9.10
C ARG A 120 -11.95 7.58 -8.97
N GLY A 121 -12.61 6.55 -8.46
CA GLY A 121 -14.05 6.58 -8.21
C GLY A 121 -14.57 5.23 -7.73
N PHE A 122 -15.87 5.16 -7.48
CA PHE A 122 -16.55 3.93 -7.11
C PHE A 122 -18.02 3.97 -7.55
N LYS A 123 -18.63 2.79 -7.70
CA LYS A 123 -20.05 2.65 -8.03
C LYS A 123 -20.60 1.27 -7.66
N ARG A 124 -21.91 1.11 -7.77
CA ARG A 124 -22.56 -0.21 -7.71
C ARG A 124 -22.07 -1.08 -8.87
N GLY A 125 -21.76 -2.33 -8.56
CA GLY A 125 -21.41 -3.31 -9.57
C GLY A 125 -22.65 -3.81 -10.32
N HIS A 126 -22.43 -4.48 -11.47
CA HIS A 126 -23.52 -4.95 -12.34
C HIS A 126 -24.02 -6.37 -11.99
N LEU A 127 -23.19 -7.17 -11.30
CA LEU A 127 -23.60 -8.49 -10.81
C LEU A 127 -24.65 -8.36 -9.70
N PRO A 128 -25.58 -9.34 -9.59
CA PRO A 128 -26.59 -9.33 -8.56
C PRO A 128 -25.99 -9.42 -7.15
N ASP A 129 -26.72 -8.88 -6.19
CA ASP A 129 -26.42 -9.03 -4.78
C ASP A 129 -26.48 -10.49 -4.36
N LYS A 130 -25.52 -10.90 -3.53
CA LYS A 130 -25.45 -12.27 -3.04
C LYS A 130 -26.20 -12.38 -1.72
N ILE A 131 -27.16 -13.30 -1.67
CA ILE A 131 -27.85 -13.64 -0.43
C ILE A 131 -27.09 -14.78 0.25
N VAL A 132 -26.52 -14.51 1.42
CA VAL A 132 -25.80 -15.50 2.21
C VAL A 132 -26.64 -15.89 3.43
N PRO A 133 -27.10 -17.16 3.53
CA PRO A 133 -27.80 -17.62 4.73
C PRO A 133 -26.84 -17.66 5.93
N LYS A 134 -27.31 -17.17 7.08
CA LYS A 134 -26.61 -17.29 8.37
C LYS A 134 -27.13 -18.51 9.15
N LYS A 135 -26.30 -18.99 10.08
CA LYS A 135 -26.63 -20.16 10.94
C LYS A 135 -27.88 -19.94 11.82
N ASP A 136 -28.21 -18.69 12.12
CA ASP A 136 -29.38 -18.28 12.91
C ASP A 136 -30.67 -18.19 12.08
N GLY A 137 -30.63 -18.57 10.79
CA GLY A 137 -31.77 -18.48 9.86
C GLY A 137 -31.97 -17.11 9.22
N SER A 138 -31.22 -16.07 9.67
CA SER A 138 -31.24 -14.75 9.01
C SER A 138 -30.48 -14.77 7.68
N ARG A 139 -30.72 -13.78 6.83
CA ARG A 139 -30.05 -13.63 5.52
C ARG A 139 -29.16 -12.40 5.56
N ARG A 140 -27.91 -12.54 5.15
CA ARG A 140 -26.99 -11.42 4.92
C ARG A 140 -26.95 -11.11 3.43
N ILE A 141 -27.34 -9.91 3.05
CA ILE A 141 -27.17 -9.42 1.69
C ILE A 141 -25.72 -8.95 1.56
N ARG A 142 -25.04 -9.37 0.50
CA ARG A 142 -23.75 -8.82 0.10
C ARG A 142 -23.93 -8.04 -1.18
N THR A 143 -23.74 -6.73 -1.11
CA THR A 143 -23.90 -5.88 -2.28
C THR A 143 -22.66 -5.91 -3.15
N HIS A 144 -22.84 -6.00 -4.47
CA HIS A 144 -21.75 -5.86 -5.42
C HIS A 144 -21.32 -4.40 -5.62
N TRP A 145 -20.02 -4.13 -5.47
CA TRP A 145 -19.40 -2.83 -5.63
C TRP A 145 -18.19 -2.90 -6.55
N ARG A 146 -17.86 -1.76 -7.17
CA ARG A 146 -16.63 -1.55 -7.93
C ARG A 146 -15.88 -0.33 -7.43
N ILE A 147 -14.59 -0.50 -7.19
CA ILE A 147 -13.65 0.56 -6.78
C ILE A 147 -12.61 0.70 -7.90
N TYR A 148 -12.37 1.93 -8.35
CA TYR A 148 -11.45 2.26 -9.44
C TYR A 148 -10.26 3.01 -8.84
N MET A 149 -9.05 2.53 -9.06
CA MET A 149 -7.82 3.04 -8.44
C MET A 149 -6.70 3.19 -9.47
N ASP A 150 -5.70 3.99 -9.13
CA ASP A 150 -4.46 4.04 -9.91
C ASP A 150 -3.77 2.66 -9.98
N PHE A 151 -3.24 2.33 -11.15
CA PHE A 151 -2.41 1.14 -11.33
C PHE A 151 -0.95 1.41 -10.97
N LEU A 152 -0.46 0.71 -9.95
CA LEU A 152 0.93 0.81 -9.48
C LEU A 152 1.72 -0.42 -9.97
N HIS A 153 2.44 -0.26 -11.07
CA HIS A 153 3.09 -1.38 -11.78
C HIS A 153 4.36 -1.90 -11.10
N ALA A 154 4.95 -1.14 -10.17
CA ALA A 154 6.15 -1.60 -9.46
C ALA A 154 5.84 -2.66 -8.39
N GLY A 155 4.59 -3.11 -8.26
CA GLY A 155 4.21 -4.24 -7.41
C GLY A 155 4.02 -3.85 -5.95
N ASP A 156 4.35 -4.75 -5.03
CA ASP A 156 4.16 -4.59 -3.59
C ASP A 156 5.44 -4.90 -2.80
N LEU A 157 5.47 -4.45 -1.55
CA LEU A 157 6.63 -4.62 -0.67
C LEU A 157 6.88 -6.09 -0.31
N LYS A 158 5.83 -6.95 -0.29
CA LYS A 158 5.99 -8.40 -0.10
C LYS A 158 6.86 -9.00 -1.21
N THR A 159 6.53 -8.71 -2.47
CA THR A 159 7.23 -9.17 -3.66
C THR A 159 8.67 -8.67 -3.65
N LEU A 160 8.89 -7.41 -3.26
CA LEU A 160 10.23 -6.84 -3.10
C LEU A 160 11.05 -7.63 -2.07
N ILE A 161 10.49 -7.90 -0.90
CA ILE A 161 11.13 -8.71 0.15
C ILE A 161 11.47 -10.10 -0.37
N GLU A 162 10.55 -10.75 -1.09
CA GLU A 162 10.77 -12.08 -1.68
C GLU A 162 11.92 -12.06 -2.70
N ARG A 163 12.07 -11.01 -3.51
CA ARG A 163 13.21 -10.91 -4.44
C ARG A 163 14.53 -10.78 -3.71
N HIS A 164 14.57 -10.06 -2.59
CA HIS A 164 15.77 -9.92 -1.77
C HIS A 164 16.10 -11.18 -0.96
N SER A 165 15.09 -12.01 -0.62
CA SER A 165 15.29 -13.25 0.12
C SER A 165 15.83 -14.39 -0.74
N VAL A 166 15.75 -14.30 -2.06
CA VAL A 166 16.34 -15.27 -2.98
C VAL A 166 17.86 -15.08 -3.01
N ALA A 167 18.58 -16.16 -2.73
CA ALA A 167 20.03 -16.19 -2.86
C ALA A 167 20.46 -16.21 -4.34
N ASP A 168 21.56 -15.50 -4.65
CA ASP A 168 22.19 -15.57 -5.96
C ASP A 168 22.85 -16.94 -6.22
N SER A 169 23.48 -17.10 -7.39
CA SER A 169 24.17 -18.34 -7.78
C SER A 169 25.29 -18.76 -6.81
N ASN A 170 25.78 -17.85 -5.97
CA ASN A 170 26.81 -18.09 -4.98
C ASN A 170 26.22 -18.32 -3.57
N GLY A 171 24.91 -18.44 -3.44
CA GLY A 171 24.23 -18.60 -2.15
C GLY A 171 24.12 -17.29 -1.36
N ARG A 172 24.39 -16.13 -1.98
CA ARG A 172 24.37 -14.84 -1.29
C ARG A 172 23.01 -14.17 -1.46
N GLN A 173 22.37 -13.86 -0.34
CA GLN A 173 21.20 -12.98 -0.30
C GLN A 173 21.65 -11.52 -0.27
N THR A 174 20.93 -10.65 -0.97
CA THR A 174 21.19 -9.20 -0.98
C THR A 174 20.27 -8.51 0.03
N PRO A 175 20.79 -7.95 1.13
CA PRO A 175 19.97 -7.19 2.08
C PRO A 175 19.28 -6.01 1.40
N ILE A 176 18.11 -5.64 1.92
CA ILE A 176 17.48 -4.39 1.49
C ILE A 176 18.36 -3.23 2.01
N PRO A 177 18.71 -2.25 1.17
CA PRO A 177 19.46 -1.08 1.60
C PRO A 177 18.79 -0.37 2.77
N GLU A 178 19.56 -0.10 3.82
CA GLU A 178 19.05 0.68 4.95
C GLU A 178 18.49 2.07 4.55
N PRO A 179 19.09 2.82 3.60
CA PRO A 179 18.47 4.05 3.09
C PRO A 179 17.06 3.83 2.52
N TYR A 180 16.81 2.68 1.90
CA TYR A 180 15.47 2.37 1.40
C TYR A 180 14.51 1.99 2.52
N ILE A 181 14.98 1.28 3.56
CA ILE A 181 14.16 1.02 4.75
C ILE A 181 13.73 2.34 5.42
N TRP A 182 14.65 3.32 5.54
CA TRP A 182 14.31 4.65 6.06
C TRP A 182 13.34 5.42 5.15
N CYS A 183 13.47 5.31 3.83
CA CYS A 183 12.50 5.83 2.88
C CYS A 183 11.10 5.23 3.12
N VAL A 184 11.01 3.90 3.24
CA VAL A 184 9.74 3.21 3.50
C VAL A 184 9.15 3.61 4.85
N PHE A 185 9.98 3.68 5.89
CA PHE A 185 9.53 4.05 7.22
C PHE A 185 9.01 5.50 7.27
N THR A 186 9.70 6.42 6.60
CA THR A 186 9.25 7.82 6.43
C THR A 186 7.87 7.86 5.77
N CYS A 187 7.70 7.20 4.63
CA CYS A 187 6.44 7.20 3.88
C CYS A 187 5.28 6.59 4.67
N ILE A 188 5.53 5.50 5.41
CA ILE A 188 4.52 4.91 6.31
C ILE A 188 4.17 5.90 7.43
N ALA A 189 5.15 6.51 8.10
CA ALA A 189 4.89 7.45 9.19
C ALA A 189 4.13 8.69 8.72
N GLU A 190 4.45 9.22 7.53
CA GLU A 190 3.69 10.31 6.90
C GLU A 190 2.27 9.88 6.53
N ALA A 191 2.08 8.65 6.05
CA ALA A 191 0.76 8.09 5.81
C ALA A 191 -0.05 7.99 7.11
N LEU A 192 0.55 7.49 8.19
CA LEU A 192 -0.11 7.36 9.49
C LEU A 192 -0.50 8.71 10.09
N LEU A 193 0.36 9.71 9.98
CA LEU A 193 0.03 11.07 10.41
C LEU A 193 -1.14 11.62 9.59
N ARG A 194 -1.17 11.34 8.29
CA ARG A 194 -2.24 11.78 7.39
C ARG A 194 -3.57 11.09 7.67
N LEU A 195 -3.56 9.81 8.06
CA LEU A 195 -4.75 9.09 8.49
C LEU A 195 -5.45 9.79 9.67
N GLU A 196 -4.68 10.33 10.62
CA GLU A 196 -5.21 11.11 11.74
C GLU A 196 -5.68 12.50 11.29
N SER A 197 -4.82 13.24 10.56
CA SER A 197 -5.15 14.62 10.18
C SER A 197 -6.37 14.70 9.26
N ASP A 198 -6.48 13.81 8.27
CA ASP A 198 -7.53 13.89 7.25
C ASP A 198 -8.87 13.43 7.83
N VAL A 199 -8.89 12.48 8.77
CA VAL A 199 -10.12 12.09 9.45
C VAL A 199 -10.58 13.18 10.40
N GLN A 200 -9.69 13.81 11.16
CA GLN A 200 -10.04 14.90 12.08
C GLN A 200 -10.44 16.19 11.37
N ALA A 201 -9.95 16.42 10.14
CA ALA A 201 -10.31 17.57 9.32
C ALA A 201 -11.55 17.36 8.44
N ARG A 202 -12.15 16.15 8.44
CA ARG A 202 -13.29 15.84 7.57
C ARG A 202 -14.55 16.62 7.97
N PRO A 203 -15.49 16.84 7.03
CA PRO A 203 -16.78 17.42 7.37
C PRO A 203 -17.51 16.58 8.43
N ASN A 204 -18.10 17.23 9.44
CA ASN A 204 -18.78 16.56 10.56
C ASN A 204 -17.89 15.63 11.40
N ALA A 205 -16.57 15.85 11.43
CA ALA A 205 -15.71 15.23 12.42
C ALA A 205 -16.18 15.52 13.85
N ARG A 206 -15.83 14.64 14.79
CA ARG A 206 -16.07 14.85 16.23
C ARG A 206 -15.42 16.14 16.70
N GLN A 207 -16.08 16.84 17.64
CA GLN A 207 -15.56 18.11 18.17
C GLN A 207 -14.28 17.92 18.98
N GLU A 208 -14.13 16.75 19.57
CA GLU A 208 -13.01 16.32 20.39
C GLU A 208 -11.72 16.10 19.58
N GLN A 209 -11.82 15.96 18.24
CA GLN A 209 -10.69 15.72 17.33
C GLN A 209 -9.82 14.51 17.76
N ASP A 210 -10.47 13.49 18.31
CA ASP A 210 -9.88 12.27 18.87
C ASP A 210 -10.01 11.06 17.93
N GLU A 211 -10.48 11.29 16.70
CA GLU A 211 -10.73 10.23 15.73
C GLU A 211 -9.46 9.83 14.98
N VAL A 212 -9.36 8.53 14.70
CA VAL A 212 -8.26 7.92 13.95
C VAL A 212 -8.81 6.95 12.92
N ILE A 213 -8.07 6.74 11.83
CA ILE A 213 -8.32 5.60 10.95
C ILE A 213 -7.41 4.45 11.39
N ALA A 214 -7.98 3.41 11.98
CA ALA A 214 -7.27 2.17 12.27
C ALA A 214 -7.28 1.29 11.00
N LEU A 215 -6.09 0.91 10.52
CA LEU A 215 -5.94 0.15 9.27
C LEU A 215 -6.31 -1.32 9.43
N VAL A 216 -6.00 -1.90 10.60
CA VAL A 216 -6.26 -3.29 11.00
C VAL A 216 -5.44 -4.36 10.25
N ASP A 217 -5.10 -4.18 8.97
CA ASP A 217 -4.34 -5.18 8.20
C ASP A 217 -3.15 -4.56 7.43
N MET A 218 -2.37 -3.70 8.08
CA MET A 218 -1.10 -3.22 7.49
C MET A 218 -0.05 -4.34 7.51
N LYS A 219 0.44 -4.66 6.31
CA LYS A 219 1.45 -5.70 6.04
C LYS A 219 2.16 -5.40 4.70
N PRO A 220 3.33 -6.00 4.41
CA PRO A 220 4.05 -5.76 3.16
C PRO A 220 3.23 -5.96 1.88
N ALA A 221 2.28 -6.90 1.86
CA ALA A 221 1.42 -7.13 0.70
C ALA A 221 0.40 -5.99 0.45
N ASN A 222 0.09 -5.21 1.48
CA ASN A 222 -0.85 -4.07 1.41
C ASN A 222 -0.09 -2.73 1.29
N ILE A 223 1.19 -2.76 0.93
CA ILE A 223 1.99 -1.57 0.63
C ILE A 223 2.45 -1.69 -0.81
N LEU A 224 1.80 -0.93 -1.69
CA LEU A 224 2.10 -0.92 -3.12
C LEU A 224 3.22 0.06 -3.43
N LEU A 225 3.94 -0.22 -4.51
CA LEU A 225 5.12 0.53 -4.91
C LEU A 225 4.78 1.39 -6.13
N GLU A 226 4.89 2.70 -5.96
CA GLU A 226 4.77 3.67 -7.03
C GLU A 226 6.12 3.87 -7.71
N ASP A 227 6.10 3.78 -9.04
CA ASP A 227 7.31 3.96 -9.84
C ASP A 227 7.63 5.43 -10.12
N ARG A 228 6.64 6.32 -10.03
CA ARG A 228 6.84 7.77 -10.16
C ARG A 228 7.74 8.23 -9.02
N ARG A 229 8.94 8.70 -9.36
CA ARG A 229 9.95 9.15 -8.41
C ARG A 229 9.71 10.62 -8.04
N GLY A 230 9.74 10.92 -6.74
CA GLY A 230 9.68 12.30 -6.22
C GLY A 230 11.07 12.87 -5.98
N ASP A 231 11.14 14.08 -5.40
CA ASP A 231 12.41 14.76 -5.11
C ASP A 231 13.23 14.09 -4.00
N GLN A 232 12.56 13.37 -3.10
CA GLN A 232 13.16 12.67 -1.98
C GLN A 232 13.24 11.18 -2.28
N TYR A 233 14.45 10.61 -2.17
CA TYR A 233 14.76 9.22 -2.54
C TYR A 233 14.38 8.87 -4.00
N PRO A 234 14.77 9.69 -4.99
CA PRO A 234 14.31 9.54 -6.38
C PRO A 234 14.77 8.23 -7.02
N VAL A 235 15.76 7.53 -6.47
CA VAL A 235 16.20 6.22 -7.01
C VAL A 235 15.27 5.07 -6.62
N TYR A 236 14.41 5.26 -5.63
CA TYR A 236 13.67 4.18 -4.99
C TYR A 236 12.16 4.24 -5.22
N PRO A 237 11.52 3.05 -5.33
CA PRO A 237 10.20 2.75 -4.83
C PRO A 237 9.44 3.73 -3.96
N LYS A 238 8.47 4.56 -4.38
CA LYS A 238 7.66 5.25 -3.34
C LYS A 238 6.59 4.28 -2.82
N PRO A 239 6.58 3.88 -1.54
CA PRO A 239 5.54 3.01 -1.02
C PRO A 239 4.27 3.80 -0.68
N LEU A 240 3.12 3.27 -1.07
CA LEU A 240 1.79 3.80 -0.77
C LEU A 240 0.98 2.72 -0.03
N LEU A 241 0.27 3.11 1.04
CA LEU A 241 -0.64 2.20 1.73
C LEU A 241 -1.84 1.86 0.82
N SER A 242 -2.31 0.62 0.90
CA SER A 242 -3.44 0.11 0.11
C SER A 242 -4.35 -0.79 0.95
N ASP A 243 -5.47 -1.18 0.37
CA ASP A 243 -6.46 -2.11 0.93
C ASP A 243 -7.05 -1.66 2.28
N LEU A 244 -7.91 -0.65 2.22
CA LEU A 244 -8.65 -0.11 3.38
C LEU A 244 -9.94 -0.88 3.70
N GLY A 245 -10.11 -2.10 3.15
CA GLY A 245 -11.36 -2.87 3.27
C GLY A 245 -11.71 -3.26 4.71
N ALA A 246 -10.67 -3.47 5.55
CA ALA A 246 -10.79 -3.80 6.98
C ALA A 246 -10.68 -2.58 7.90
N SER A 247 -10.43 -1.38 7.36
CA SER A 247 -10.14 -0.20 8.14
C SER A 247 -11.41 0.46 8.69
N HIS A 248 -11.27 1.19 9.81
CA HIS A 248 -12.37 1.84 10.52
C HIS A 248 -11.98 3.22 11.05
N ILE A 249 -12.93 4.16 11.06
CA ILE A 249 -12.86 5.39 11.88
C ILE A 249 -13.20 5.01 13.32
N LEU A 250 -12.29 5.27 14.26
CA LEU A 250 -12.40 4.91 15.67
C LEU A 250 -11.98 6.07 16.57
N TYR A 251 -12.40 6.02 17.84
CA TYR A 251 -11.86 6.83 18.93
C TYR A 251 -11.77 5.97 20.21
N LYS A 252 -11.02 6.40 21.23
CA LYS A 252 -10.67 5.54 22.38
C LYS A 252 -11.89 5.02 23.15
N GLU A 253 -12.90 5.88 23.34
CA GLU A 253 -14.13 5.56 24.06
C GLU A 253 -15.26 5.09 23.13
N ASP A 254 -14.94 4.59 21.93
CA ASP A 254 -15.94 4.15 20.97
C ASP A 254 -16.67 2.88 21.49
N PRO A 255 -17.99 2.96 21.72
CA PRO A 255 -18.76 1.87 22.31
C PRO A 255 -18.83 0.62 21.40
N LEU A 256 -18.57 0.77 20.09
CA LEU A 256 -18.55 -0.35 19.15
C LEU A 256 -17.25 -1.17 19.20
N GLN A 257 -16.25 -0.73 19.98
CA GLN A 257 -15.03 -1.50 20.22
C GLN A 257 -15.21 -2.61 21.27
N GLU A 258 -16.32 -2.63 22.00
CA GLU A 258 -16.66 -3.72 22.92
C GLU A 258 -17.10 -4.97 22.15
N GLN A 259 -16.37 -6.08 22.29
CA GLN A 259 -16.54 -7.31 21.49
C GLN A 259 -17.91 -7.99 21.62
N HIS A 260 -18.70 -7.66 22.64
CA HIS A 260 -20.04 -8.19 22.86
C HIS A 260 -21.16 -7.31 22.30
N VAL A 261 -20.82 -6.15 21.74
CA VAL A 261 -21.79 -5.24 21.13
C VAL A 261 -22.11 -5.72 19.73
N LYS A 262 -23.41 -5.83 19.42
CA LYS A 262 -23.89 -6.15 18.07
C LYS A 262 -23.43 -5.05 17.12
N GLY A 263 -22.68 -5.41 16.08
CA GLY A 263 -22.11 -4.45 15.13
C GLY A 263 -20.68 -4.01 15.47
N SER A 264 -20.00 -4.72 16.36
CA SER A 264 -18.57 -4.50 16.65
C SER A 264 -17.69 -4.59 15.40
N TYR A 265 -16.58 -3.86 15.44
CA TYR A 265 -15.65 -3.75 14.32
C TYR A 265 -14.94 -5.05 14.00
N PHE A 266 -14.53 -5.18 12.74
CA PHE A 266 -13.69 -6.28 12.32
C PHE A 266 -12.26 -6.06 12.85
N HIS A 267 -11.76 -7.02 13.63
CA HIS A 267 -10.44 -6.94 14.29
C HIS A 267 -9.45 -8.02 13.77
N GLY A 268 -9.72 -8.61 12.60
CA GLY A 268 -8.87 -9.65 12.02
C GLY A 268 -7.69 -9.07 11.24
N ALA A 269 -6.46 -9.30 11.70
CA ALA A 269 -5.25 -9.05 10.93
C ALA A 269 -4.73 -10.31 10.24
N SER A 270 -3.77 -10.15 9.33
CA SER A 270 -2.99 -11.27 8.80
C SER A 270 -2.04 -11.86 9.84
N PRO A 271 -1.79 -13.18 9.84
CA PRO A 271 -0.81 -13.79 10.72
C PRO A 271 0.58 -13.15 10.56
N GLY A 272 1.18 -12.78 11.68
CA GLY A 272 2.47 -12.08 11.81
C GLY A 272 2.34 -10.58 12.10
N PHE A 273 1.11 -10.04 12.06
CA PHE A 273 0.83 -8.60 12.13
C PHE A 273 -0.21 -8.23 13.19
N PHE A 274 -0.63 -9.19 14.03
CA PHE A 274 -1.53 -8.88 15.14
C PHE A 274 -0.80 -8.02 16.17
N ALA A 275 -1.39 -6.87 16.51
CA ALA A 275 -1.00 -6.16 17.72
C ALA A 275 -1.64 -6.83 18.94
N PRO A 276 -1.02 -6.75 20.14
CA PRO A 276 -1.51 -7.38 21.36
C PRO A 276 -2.98 -7.03 21.67
N GLU A 277 -3.37 -5.77 21.47
CA GLU A 277 -4.73 -5.27 21.70
C GLU A 277 -5.78 -5.81 20.69
N MET A 278 -5.35 -6.42 19.58
CA MET A 278 -6.27 -6.99 18.57
C MET A 278 -6.76 -8.39 18.93
N ARG A 279 -6.07 -9.10 19.83
CA ARG A 279 -6.39 -10.49 20.22
C ARG A 279 -6.91 -10.54 21.64
N CYS A 280 -8.23 -10.58 21.77
CA CYS A 280 -8.87 -10.75 23.07
C CYS A 280 -9.21 -12.22 23.37
N ASP A 281 -9.39 -13.06 22.33
CA ASP A 281 -9.74 -14.48 22.48
C ASP A 281 -8.71 -15.38 21.80
N THR A 282 -7.86 -16.05 22.59
CA THR A 282 -7.01 -17.13 22.09
C THR A 282 -7.63 -18.48 22.47
N ARG A 283 -7.33 -19.54 21.70
CA ARG A 283 -7.78 -20.92 21.98
C ARG A 283 -7.42 -21.44 23.39
N TRP A 284 -6.60 -20.70 24.15
CA TRP A 284 -6.08 -21.07 25.46
C TRP A 284 -6.46 -20.08 26.58
N GLY A 285 -7.32 -19.10 26.30
CA GLY A 285 -7.80 -18.12 27.27
C GLY A 285 -7.63 -16.67 26.81
N TRP A 286 -8.23 -15.77 27.59
CA TRP A 286 -8.13 -14.33 27.41
C TRP A 286 -6.72 -13.85 27.76
N LEU A 287 -6.11 -13.04 26.91
CA LEU A 287 -5.05 -12.11 27.32
C LEU A 287 -5.69 -11.05 28.20
N GLN A 288 -5.93 -11.38 29.47
CA GLN A 288 -6.69 -10.51 30.38
C GLN A 288 -6.02 -9.15 30.63
N GLU A 289 -4.73 -9.01 30.33
CA GLU A 289 -3.89 -7.89 30.79
C GLU A 289 -3.87 -6.67 29.85
N ILE A 290 -4.09 -6.83 28.53
CA ILE A 290 -4.04 -5.71 27.56
C ILE A 290 -5.45 -5.39 27.06
N LYS A 291 -6.22 -4.69 27.89
CA LYS A 291 -7.56 -4.18 27.55
C LYS A 291 -7.48 -2.74 27.04
N LYS A 292 -6.89 -2.55 25.86
CA LYS A 292 -6.85 -1.26 25.18
C LYS A 292 -7.65 -1.33 23.87
N PRO A 293 -8.33 -0.24 23.47
CA PRO A 293 -9.04 -0.20 22.20
C PRO A 293 -8.06 -0.23 21.01
N LEU A 294 -8.58 -0.53 19.83
CA LEU A 294 -7.87 -0.27 18.58
C LEU A 294 -7.77 1.24 18.40
N TYR A 295 -6.56 1.70 18.07
CA TYR A 295 -6.27 3.13 17.89
C TYR A 295 -4.99 3.28 17.03
N SER A 296 -4.44 4.50 16.92
CA SER A 296 -3.21 4.75 16.14
C SER A 296 -2.02 3.88 16.56
N TRP A 297 -1.92 3.50 17.84
CA TRP A 297 -0.87 2.59 18.32
C TRP A 297 -0.92 1.21 17.65
N THR A 298 -2.08 0.79 17.14
CA THR A 298 -2.24 -0.47 16.39
C THR A 298 -1.57 -0.35 15.03
N ASN A 299 -1.75 0.79 14.35
CA ASN A 299 -1.06 1.09 13.10
C ASN A 299 0.47 1.16 13.31
N ILE A 300 0.92 1.74 14.42
CA ILE A 300 2.34 1.85 14.77
C ILE A 300 2.98 0.47 14.98
N TRP A 301 2.30 -0.44 15.66
CA TRP A 301 2.76 -1.83 15.79
C TRP A 301 2.94 -2.50 14.43
N GLN A 302 1.95 -2.39 13.56
CA GLN A 302 1.98 -3.00 12.23
C GLN A 302 3.03 -2.37 11.31
N ALA A 303 3.30 -1.07 11.47
CA ALA A 303 4.43 -0.40 10.82
C ALA A 303 5.76 -1.01 11.28
N GLY A 304 5.95 -1.20 12.60
CA GLY A 304 7.13 -1.87 13.15
C GLY A 304 7.32 -3.29 12.61
N ARG A 305 6.25 -4.10 12.57
CA ARG A 305 6.25 -5.46 11.99
C ARG A 305 6.63 -5.46 10.50
N THR A 306 6.14 -4.48 9.74
CA THR A 306 6.44 -4.32 8.32
C THR A 306 7.92 -3.99 8.09
N ILE A 307 8.48 -3.06 8.87
CA ILE A 307 9.90 -2.71 8.77
C ILE A 307 10.79 -3.88 9.22
N GLU A 308 10.40 -4.60 10.27
CA GLU A 308 11.12 -5.80 10.71
C GLU A 308 11.12 -6.91 9.65
N CYS A 309 10.02 -7.08 8.93
CA CYS A 309 9.92 -7.98 7.77
C CYS A 309 10.95 -7.62 6.69
N MET A 310 11.12 -6.33 6.38
CA MET A 310 12.17 -5.87 5.44
C MET A 310 13.57 -6.18 5.97
N MET A 311 13.84 -5.94 7.25
CA MET A 311 15.15 -6.19 7.85
C MET A 311 15.51 -7.69 7.85
N ARG A 312 14.54 -8.56 8.11
CA ARG A 312 14.73 -10.02 8.21
C ARG A 312 14.57 -10.76 6.87
N LEU A 313 14.17 -10.06 5.80
CA LEU A 313 13.81 -10.66 4.51
C LEU A 313 12.71 -11.73 4.63
N LYS A 314 11.72 -11.48 5.49
CA LYS A 314 10.56 -12.36 5.70
C LYS A 314 9.27 -11.63 5.33
N THR A 315 8.34 -12.33 4.69
CA THR A 315 7.03 -11.73 4.32
C THR A 315 6.03 -11.68 5.48
N LYS A 316 6.34 -12.38 6.57
CA LYS A 316 5.64 -12.40 7.85
C LYS A 316 6.60 -12.90 8.93
N LEU A 317 6.36 -12.56 10.18
CA LEU A 317 7.18 -13.06 11.27
C LEU A 317 6.65 -14.43 11.76
N ASP A 318 7.54 -15.44 11.76
CA ASP A 318 7.20 -16.86 11.98
C ASP A 318 6.76 -17.21 13.41
N HIS A 319 6.88 -16.26 14.32
CA HIS A 319 6.62 -16.43 15.75
C HIS A 319 5.14 -16.73 16.09
N GLU A 320 4.25 -16.80 15.09
CA GLU A 320 2.84 -17.15 15.30
C GLU A 320 2.50 -18.64 15.06
N LYS A 321 3.50 -19.53 14.85
CA LYS A 321 3.22 -20.98 14.85
C LYS A 321 2.80 -21.50 16.23
N SER A 322 3.13 -20.79 17.31
CA SER A 322 2.54 -21.00 18.64
C SER A 322 1.78 -19.74 19.04
N SER A 323 0.58 -19.91 19.57
CA SER A 323 -0.38 -18.88 19.97
C SER A 323 0.03 -18.04 21.20
N LEU A 324 1.34 -17.84 21.43
CA LEU A 324 1.89 -17.29 22.68
C LEU A 324 2.76 -16.01 22.49
N ILE A 325 3.06 -15.58 21.26
CA ILE A 325 4.04 -14.50 21.00
C ILE A 325 3.37 -13.14 20.67
N CYS A 326 2.04 -13.08 20.57
CA CYS A 326 1.31 -11.81 20.59
C CYS A 326 1.32 -11.13 21.98
N ASP A 327 1.95 -11.78 22.96
CA ASP A 327 1.91 -11.43 24.38
C ASP A 327 3.29 -10.92 24.87
N ALA A 328 4.24 -10.79 23.95
CA ALA A 328 5.62 -10.40 24.23
C ALA A 328 6.05 -9.20 23.38
N GLU A 329 6.96 -8.40 23.93
CA GLU A 329 7.63 -7.34 23.18
C GLU A 329 8.44 -7.90 22.01
N SER A 330 8.71 -7.07 21.00
CA SER A 330 9.60 -7.46 19.90
C SER A 330 10.98 -7.83 20.43
N CYS A 331 11.47 -9.01 20.03
CA CYS A 331 12.83 -9.47 20.31
C CYS A 331 13.87 -8.83 19.39
N VAL A 332 13.53 -7.84 18.55
CA VAL A 332 14.46 -7.28 17.54
C VAL A 332 15.75 -6.68 18.14
N LYS A 333 15.74 -6.31 19.44
CA LYS A 333 16.95 -5.87 20.16
C LYS A 333 17.81 -7.05 20.65
N ASP A 334 17.16 -8.08 21.19
CA ASP A 334 17.85 -9.27 21.74
C ASP A 334 18.34 -10.21 20.63
N GLU A 335 17.58 -10.26 19.53
CA GLU A 335 17.86 -11.00 18.30
C GLU A 335 17.88 -10.04 17.09
N PRO A 336 18.92 -9.20 16.95
CA PRO A 336 19.06 -8.30 15.82
C PRO A 336 18.93 -9.02 14.48
N PRO A 337 18.27 -8.43 13.48
CA PRO A 337 18.11 -9.06 12.17
C PRO A 337 19.45 -9.46 11.55
N MET A 338 19.61 -10.76 11.31
CA MET A 338 20.73 -11.34 10.58
C MET A 338 20.23 -11.97 9.29
N ILE A 339 20.94 -11.70 8.20
CA ILE A 339 20.67 -12.29 6.89
C ILE A 339 21.73 -13.35 6.66
N GLU A 340 21.32 -14.62 6.62
CA GLU A 340 22.22 -15.78 6.56
C GLU A 340 23.20 -15.68 5.38
N GLY A 341 22.71 -15.28 4.20
CA GLY A 341 23.54 -15.08 3.02
C GLY A 341 24.45 -13.84 3.06
N SER A 342 24.31 -12.95 4.05
CA SER A 342 25.10 -11.72 4.19
C SER A 342 25.42 -11.40 5.66
N PRO A 343 26.17 -12.27 6.37
CA PRO A 343 26.35 -12.19 7.83
C PRO A 343 27.21 -11.01 8.29
N ASN A 344 27.85 -10.28 7.37
CA ASN A 344 28.64 -9.07 7.68
C ASN A 344 27.84 -7.77 7.55
N ILE A 345 26.57 -7.85 7.15
CA ILE A 345 25.69 -6.68 7.05
C ILE A 345 24.83 -6.61 8.30
N ARG A 346 24.80 -5.43 8.93
CA ARG A 346 23.98 -5.10 10.09
C ARG A 346 23.30 -3.77 9.81
N TYR A 347 22.04 -3.67 10.22
CA TYR A 347 21.32 -2.41 10.26
C TYR A 347 21.76 -1.58 11.46
N SER A 348 21.59 -0.26 11.39
CA SER A 348 21.96 0.62 12.49
C SER A 348 21.14 0.36 13.76
N GLU A 349 21.76 0.64 14.90
CA GLU A 349 21.08 0.64 16.22
C GLU A 349 19.92 1.65 16.26
N ASP A 350 20.02 2.76 15.51
CA ASP A 350 18.95 3.76 15.40
C ASP A 350 17.68 3.17 14.77
N LEU A 351 17.84 2.33 13.74
CA LEU A 351 16.73 1.64 13.08
C LEU A 351 16.16 0.53 13.98
N ILE A 352 17.03 -0.30 14.57
CA ILE A 352 16.63 -1.38 15.49
C ILE A 352 15.85 -0.83 16.69
N ASP A 353 16.35 0.24 17.33
CA ASP A 353 15.69 0.89 18.46
C ASP A 353 14.30 1.42 18.08
N LEU A 354 14.17 2.02 16.90
CA LEU A 354 12.89 2.61 16.48
C LEU A 354 11.84 1.55 16.13
N VAL A 355 12.26 0.48 15.45
CA VAL A 355 11.41 -0.69 15.16
C VAL A 355 10.94 -1.37 16.44
N TRP A 356 11.83 -1.47 17.43
CA TRP A 356 11.49 -1.98 18.76
C TRP A 356 10.47 -1.08 19.48
N ARG A 357 10.66 0.25 19.48
CA ARG A 357 9.70 1.20 20.09
C ARG A 357 8.30 1.11 19.50
N CYS A 358 8.19 0.86 18.20
CA CYS A 358 6.89 0.66 17.55
C CYS A 358 6.18 -0.60 18.05
N GLN A 359 6.92 -1.58 18.56
CA GLN A 359 6.44 -2.89 18.98
C GLN A 359 6.52 -3.10 20.49
N ARG A 360 6.37 -2.02 21.28
CA ARG A 360 6.16 -2.10 22.73
C ARG A 360 4.84 -2.82 23.03
N LEU A 361 4.85 -3.70 24.03
CA LEU A 361 3.68 -4.49 24.39
C LEU A 361 2.53 -3.58 24.83
N ASP A 362 2.83 -2.64 25.73
CA ASP A 362 1.91 -1.58 26.14
C ASP A 362 1.71 -0.57 24.98
N PRO A 363 0.48 -0.45 24.43
CA PRO A 363 0.21 0.46 23.33
C PRO A 363 0.50 1.93 23.63
N GLU A 364 0.39 2.37 24.90
CA GLU A 364 0.63 3.76 25.29
C GLU A 364 2.12 4.14 25.31
N GLN A 365 3.00 3.14 25.25
CA GLN A 365 4.45 3.35 25.21
C GLN A 365 5.00 3.35 23.77
N ARG A 366 4.15 3.07 22.79
CA ARG A 366 4.49 3.22 21.37
C ARG A 366 4.45 4.71 21.01
N PRO A 367 5.32 5.18 20.10
CA PRO A 367 5.24 6.56 19.63
C PRO A 367 3.92 6.82 18.89
N THR A 368 3.40 8.03 18.99
CA THR A 368 2.34 8.53 18.08
C THR A 368 2.87 8.65 16.65
N PRO A 369 2.01 8.74 15.61
CA PRO A 369 2.48 8.98 14.25
C PRO A 369 3.35 10.23 14.09
N ALA A 370 3.00 11.33 14.75
CA ALA A 370 3.79 12.56 14.74
C ALA A 370 5.18 12.37 15.38
N GLU A 371 5.23 11.72 16.56
CA GLU A 371 6.49 11.43 17.24
C GLU A 371 7.36 10.47 16.44
N LEU A 372 6.76 9.43 15.85
CA LEU A 372 7.47 8.47 15.00
C LEU A 372 8.13 9.19 13.82
N LEU A 373 7.39 10.05 13.11
CA LEU A 373 7.93 10.83 11.99
C LEU A 373 9.06 11.76 12.45
N GLY A 374 8.91 12.42 13.60
CA GLY A 374 9.97 13.24 14.20
C GLY A 374 11.24 12.44 14.52
N LEU A 375 11.08 11.25 15.11
CA LEU A 375 12.18 10.32 15.41
C LEU A 375 12.90 9.87 14.15
N ILE A 376 12.16 9.47 13.10
CA ILE A 376 12.72 9.09 11.79
C ILE A 376 13.54 10.23 11.21
N ARG A 377 12.98 11.44 11.12
CA ARG A 377 13.66 12.61 10.55
C ARG A 377 14.94 12.99 11.30
N SER A 378 14.98 12.76 12.61
CA SER A 378 16.18 13.01 13.44
C SER A 378 17.30 11.98 13.28
N ARG A 379 17.00 10.78 12.75
CA ARG A 379 17.92 9.64 12.69
C ARG A 379 18.32 9.25 11.27
N ALA A 380 17.38 9.27 10.32
CA ALA A 380 17.55 8.74 8.97
C ALA A 380 18.69 9.39 8.18
N SER A 381 18.88 10.71 8.29
CA SER A 381 19.90 11.45 7.52
C SER A 381 21.33 10.92 7.75
N LYS A 382 21.62 10.37 8.94
CA LYS A 382 22.92 9.76 9.28
C LYS A 382 23.17 8.46 8.50
N HIS A 383 22.11 7.78 8.10
CA HIS A 383 22.13 6.42 7.56
C HIS A 383 21.77 6.36 6.07
N ASN A 384 21.26 7.47 5.51
CA ASN A 384 20.80 7.56 4.11
C ASN A 384 21.92 7.52 3.08
N ARG A 385 23.18 7.79 3.44
CA ARG A 385 24.33 7.83 2.50
C ARG A 385 24.12 8.78 1.31
N GLY A 386 23.36 9.86 1.50
CA GLY A 386 23.00 10.84 0.46
C GLY A 386 21.96 10.33 -0.55
N MET A 387 21.36 9.15 -0.32
CA MET A 387 20.35 8.57 -1.22
C MET A 387 19.01 9.31 -1.19
N ASP A 388 18.78 10.13 -0.18
CA ASP A 388 17.64 11.04 -0.07
C ASP A 388 17.63 12.13 -1.16
N GLU A 389 18.81 12.54 -1.64
CA GLU A 389 18.95 13.53 -2.73
C GLU A 389 19.53 12.93 -4.02
N TRP A 390 20.13 11.73 -3.94
CA TRP A 390 20.88 11.13 -5.05
C TRP A 390 20.05 11.00 -6.31
N GLY A 391 20.41 11.74 -7.36
CA GLY A 391 19.73 11.67 -8.66
C GLY A 391 18.50 12.56 -8.80
N ASN A 392 18.18 13.42 -7.82
CA ASN A 392 17.14 14.44 -8.03
C ASN A 392 17.68 15.59 -8.92
N ALA A 393 16.81 16.51 -9.35
CA ALA A 393 17.19 17.63 -10.22
C ALA A 393 18.39 18.42 -9.70
N THR A 394 18.39 18.77 -8.41
CA THR A 394 19.46 19.54 -7.76
C THR A 394 20.78 18.77 -7.76
N TRP A 395 20.75 17.47 -7.42
CA TRP A 395 21.92 16.61 -7.44
C TRP A 395 22.50 16.48 -8.85
N ILE A 396 21.65 16.26 -9.86
CA ILE A 396 22.07 16.14 -11.26
C ILE A 396 22.76 17.45 -11.71
N GLN A 397 22.11 18.59 -11.44
CA GLN A 397 22.66 19.91 -11.81
C GLN A 397 24.01 20.18 -11.16
N ASN A 398 24.17 19.85 -9.87
CA ASN A 398 25.44 20.01 -9.17
C ASN A 398 26.56 19.13 -9.75
N ARG A 399 26.22 17.99 -10.38
CA ARG A 399 27.18 17.07 -10.99
C ARG A 399 27.57 17.44 -12.41
N GLU A 400 26.65 18.02 -13.19
CA GLU A 400 26.93 18.48 -14.56
C GLU A 400 28.01 19.58 -14.59
N GLY A 401 28.08 20.41 -13.54
CA GLY A 401 29.10 21.45 -13.38
C GLY A 401 30.42 20.99 -12.76
N ALA A 402 30.50 19.75 -12.28
CA ALA A 402 31.71 19.23 -11.64
C ALA A 402 32.69 18.68 -12.70
N PRO A 403 34.02 18.78 -12.49
CA PRO A 403 34.98 18.10 -13.35
C PRO A 403 34.65 16.61 -13.38
N ARG A 404 34.48 16.03 -14.58
CA ARG A 404 34.27 14.59 -14.72
C ARG A 404 35.39 13.86 -13.97
N PRO A 405 35.08 12.99 -12.99
CA PRO A 405 36.10 12.19 -12.34
C PRO A 405 36.89 11.45 -13.43
N LYS A 406 38.21 11.66 -13.47
CA LYS A 406 39.09 10.90 -14.37
C LYS A 406 39.00 9.43 -13.95
N THR A 407 38.17 8.66 -14.65
CA THR A 407 38.13 7.19 -14.65
C THR A 407 38.18 6.51 -13.28
N TYR A 408 37.05 6.04 -12.77
CA TYR A 408 37.04 4.94 -11.81
C TYR A 408 37.38 3.63 -12.53
N THR A 409 38.67 3.40 -12.74
CA THR A 409 39.20 2.07 -13.08
C THR A 409 39.53 1.34 -11.77
N VAL A 410 38.52 0.80 -11.09
CA VAL A 410 38.74 -0.26 -10.09
C VAL A 410 37.68 -1.36 -10.29
N VAL A 411 38.14 -2.38 -11.00
CA VAL A 411 37.79 -3.81 -10.95
C VAL A 411 36.65 -4.21 -10.00
N VAL A 412 35.47 -4.44 -10.58
CA VAL A 412 34.79 -5.74 -10.44
C VAL A 412 34.37 -6.16 -11.85
N THR A 413 35.07 -7.14 -12.39
CA THR A 413 34.62 -7.93 -13.53
C THR A 413 33.43 -8.77 -13.08
N SER A 414 32.22 -8.22 -13.16
CA SER A 414 31.04 -9.03 -13.39
C SER A 414 30.28 -8.42 -14.56
N SER A 415 30.10 -9.24 -15.57
CA SER A 415 29.40 -8.98 -16.83
C SER A 415 27.88 -8.88 -16.65
N ALA A 416 27.41 -8.24 -15.57
CA ALA A 416 26.02 -7.86 -15.46
C ALA A 416 25.85 -6.57 -16.27
N SER A 417 25.08 -6.62 -17.35
CA SER A 417 24.61 -5.43 -18.05
C SER A 417 24.17 -4.40 -17.00
N THR A 418 24.71 -3.20 -17.09
CA THR A 418 24.33 -2.03 -16.28
C THR A 418 22.85 -1.76 -16.50
N ASN A 419 22.02 -2.42 -15.71
CA ASN A 419 20.58 -2.37 -15.85
C ASN A 419 20.12 -1.08 -15.20
N VAL A 420 20.14 0.00 -15.98
CA VAL A 420 19.58 1.32 -15.62
C VAL A 420 18.05 1.30 -15.62
N ASP A 421 17.44 0.13 -15.38
CA ASP A 421 16.00 -0.10 -15.37
C ASP A 421 15.29 0.79 -14.36
N PHE A 422 15.97 1.17 -13.28
CA PHE A 422 15.43 2.12 -12.30
C PHE A 422 15.15 3.51 -12.88
N LEU A 423 15.81 3.88 -13.99
CA LEU A 423 15.56 5.14 -14.71
C LEU A 423 14.26 5.11 -15.52
N ASP A 424 13.60 3.96 -15.70
CA ASP A 424 12.30 3.92 -16.38
C ASP A 424 11.20 4.66 -15.60
N GLY A 425 11.35 4.80 -14.27
CA GLY A 425 10.46 5.56 -13.39
C GLY A 425 10.82 7.05 -13.24
N TYR A 426 11.92 7.51 -13.83
CA TYR A 426 12.36 8.90 -13.77
C TYR A 426 11.62 9.79 -14.78
N PRO A 427 11.49 11.11 -14.50
CA PRO A 427 11.20 12.10 -15.54
C PRO A 427 12.17 11.92 -16.73
N PRO A 428 11.70 11.92 -17.99
CA PRO A 428 12.55 11.61 -19.15
C PRO A 428 13.80 12.47 -19.27
N ASP A 429 13.70 13.74 -18.90
CA ASP A 429 14.79 14.70 -18.86
C ASP A 429 15.83 14.36 -17.78
N TRP A 430 15.39 13.96 -16.59
CA TRP A 430 16.30 13.53 -15.52
C TRP A 430 16.99 12.21 -15.88
N ALA A 431 16.25 11.25 -16.44
CA ALA A 431 16.80 9.97 -16.88
C ALA A 431 17.93 10.16 -17.90
N GLU A 432 17.72 11.03 -18.89
CA GLU A 432 18.72 11.31 -19.92
C GLU A 432 19.97 11.99 -19.33
N ARG A 433 19.77 13.03 -18.50
CA ARG A 433 20.88 13.71 -17.82
C ARG A 433 21.66 12.76 -16.92
N TYR A 434 20.98 11.88 -16.19
CA TYR A 434 21.63 10.87 -15.35
C TYR A 434 22.51 9.91 -16.16
N ARG A 435 22.03 9.42 -17.32
CA ARG A 435 22.82 8.55 -18.20
C ARG A 435 24.11 9.22 -18.67
N GLN A 436 24.07 10.53 -18.93
CA GLN A 436 25.23 11.30 -19.39
C GLN A 436 26.30 11.49 -18.29
N LEU A 437 25.92 11.36 -17.01
CA LEU A 437 26.86 11.45 -15.90
C LEU A 437 27.72 10.19 -15.74
N ASP A 438 27.29 9.03 -16.27
CA ASP A 438 27.96 7.72 -16.13
C ASP A 438 28.33 7.38 -14.68
N VAL A 439 27.43 7.71 -13.74
CA VAL A 439 27.62 7.47 -12.30
C VAL A 439 26.88 6.19 -11.89
N ARG A 440 27.52 5.37 -11.07
CA ARG A 440 26.92 4.17 -10.47
C ARG A 440 26.33 4.48 -9.09
N LEU A 441 25.28 3.75 -8.72
CA LEU A 441 24.75 3.79 -7.35
C LEU A 441 25.84 3.41 -6.33
N PRO A 442 25.89 4.05 -5.15
CA PRO A 442 26.83 3.68 -4.11
C PRO A 442 26.66 2.23 -3.67
N THR A 443 27.76 1.59 -3.29
CA THR A 443 27.73 0.20 -2.79
C THR A 443 26.77 0.07 -1.60
N ARG A 444 25.92 -0.96 -1.64
CA ARG A 444 24.84 -1.24 -0.67
C ARG A 444 23.64 -0.27 -0.70
N CYS A 445 23.49 0.52 -1.76
CA CYS A 445 22.30 1.32 -2.05
C CYS A 445 21.51 0.81 -3.26
N ASP A 446 21.92 -0.30 -3.85
CA ASP A 446 21.23 -0.97 -4.95
C ASP A 446 20.04 -1.78 -4.43
N LEU A 447 18.91 -1.72 -5.13
CA LEU A 447 17.79 -2.62 -4.92
C LEU A 447 17.84 -3.78 -5.92
N ALA A 448 17.72 -5.01 -5.41
CA ALA A 448 17.54 -6.21 -6.24
C ALA A 448 16.14 -6.26 -6.92
N PHE A 449 15.37 -5.17 -6.79
CA PHE A 449 14.01 -5.03 -7.27
C PHE A 449 13.75 -3.60 -7.73
N TYR A 450 13.53 -3.43 -9.03
CA TYR A 450 13.04 -2.18 -9.62
C TYR A 450 11.63 -2.34 -10.22
N GLY A 451 10.84 -3.24 -9.64
CA GLY A 451 9.52 -3.59 -10.18
C GLY A 451 9.55 -4.71 -11.21
N TYR A 452 8.41 -4.91 -11.85
CA TYR A 452 8.30 -5.74 -13.05
C TYR A 452 8.50 -4.87 -14.29
N ARG A 453 8.96 -5.47 -15.40
CA ARG A 453 8.91 -4.81 -16.70
C ARG A 453 7.48 -4.36 -16.95
N ASP A 454 7.27 -3.07 -17.12
CA ASP A 454 5.93 -2.49 -17.28
C ASP A 454 5.31 -2.92 -18.62
N PRO A 455 4.38 -3.92 -18.62
CA PRO A 455 3.75 -4.37 -19.85
C PRO A 455 2.65 -3.39 -20.29
N ALA A 456 2.30 -2.44 -19.43
CA ALA A 456 1.22 -1.48 -19.55
C ALA A 456 1.78 -0.04 -19.66
N ARG A 457 2.98 0.10 -20.24
CA ARG A 457 3.67 1.39 -20.39
C ARG A 457 2.86 2.33 -21.27
N LEU A 458 2.64 3.56 -20.81
CA LEU A 458 1.93 4.58 -21.59
C LEU A 458 2.64 4.84 -22.93
N ASN A 459 1.87 5.20 -23.95
CA ASN A 459 2.30 5.42 -25.34
C ASN A 459 2.92 4.19 -26.02
N THR A 460 2.74 2.99 -25.46
CA THR A 460 3.09 1.73 -26.13
C THR A 460 1.83 1.03 -26.60
N ARG A 461 1.95 0.18 -27.63
CA ARG A 461 0.81 -0.58 -28.15
C ARG A 461 0.31 -1.57 -27.10
N ALA A 462 -0.97 -1.52 -26.78
CA ALA A 462 -1.60 -2.43 -25.84
C ALA A 462 -1.44 -3.89 -26.28
N ARG A 463 -0.96 -4.73 -25.35
CA ARG A 463 -0.90 -6.19 -25.51
C ARG A 463 -1.68 -6.81 -24.36
N ILE A 464 -2.93 -7.19 -24.62
CA ILE A 464 -3.67 -8.02 -23.66
C ILE A 464 -3.23 -9.47 -23.90
N PRO A 465 -2.67 -10.17 -22.90
CA PRO A 465 -2.43 -11.60 -23.02
C PRO A 465 -3.76 -12.31 -23.32
N PRO A 466 -3.79 -13.38 -24.13
CA PRO A 466 -5.00 -14.18 -24.27
C PRO A 466 -5.47 -14.66 -22.89
N ARG A 467 -6.78 -14.58 -22.60
CA ARG A 467 -7.34 -15.03 -21.33
C ARG A 467 -6.89 -16.47 -21.08
N LYS A 468 -6.32 -16.75 -19.90
CA LYS A 468 -6.03 -18.12 -19.50
C LYS A 468 -7.36 -18.87 -19.36
N PRO A 469 -7.48 -20.14 -19.78
CA PRO A 469 -8.71 -20.93 -19.64
C PRO A 469 -9.22 -21.07 -18.20
N GLU A 470 -8.37 -20.79 -17.22
CA GLU A 470 -8.62 -20.93 -15.77
C GLU A 470 -9.02 -19.61 -15.10
N ASP A 471 -9.18 -18.53 -15.86
CA ASP A 471 -9.81 -17.31 -15.35
C ASP A 471 -11.25 -17.67 -14.92
N PRO A 472 -11.72 -17.36 -13.70
CA PRO A 472 -13.10 -17.63 -13.28
C PRO A 472 -14.16 -16.93 -14.16
N LEU A 473 -13.75 -16.02 -15.06
CA LEU A 473 -14.59 -15.44 -16.12
C LEU A 473 -14.41 -16.12 -17.49
N ALA A 474 -13.45 -17.03 -17.67
CA ALA A 474 -13.29 -17.87 -18.86
C ALA A 474 -14.32 -19.01 -18.85
N GLY A 475 -15.49 -18.75 -19.43
CA GLY A 475 -16.51 -19.78 -19.64
C GLY A 475 -17.91 -19.36 -19.25
N VAL A 476 -18.08 -18.20 -18.62
CA VAL A 476 -19.42 -17.59 -18.52
C VAL A 476 -19.69 -16.89 -19.85
N LYS A 477 -20.48 -17.54 -20.72
CA LYS A 477 -21.18 -16.80 -21.78
C LYS A 477 -22.16 -15.86 -21.08
N PHE A 478 -21.93 -14.55 -21.20
CA PHE A 478 -22.83 -13.50 -20.74
C PHE A 478 -23.74 -13.08 -21.88
#